data_AF-N1PDC9-F1
#
_entry.id   AF-N1PDC9-F1
#
_cell.length_a   1.000
_cell.length_b   1.000
_cell.length_c   1.000
_cell.angle_alpha   90.00
_cell.angle_beta   90.00
_cell.angle_gamma   90.00
#
_symmetry.space_group_name_H-M   'P 1'
#
loop_
_entity.id
_entity.type
_entity.pdbx_description
1 polymer ?
#
loop_
_entity_poly.entity_id
_entity_poly.type
_entity_poly.pdbx_seq_one_letter_code
_entity_poly.pdbx_strand_id
1 'polypeptide(L)'
;MVGLQDAEAAFNARVKRIQDAAAEVATRKEENFKLVEAIDRRKAEKQELESQLPSEVKVIEDARHALAGGALDVSTTNLAKTNKDLEDTVRDKQAAILRLQDKVDELVGLKEEHEARILALYATDDEFHADDLVETAATDSEPGQRAEHPSRSTMAIKIESAATIEDT
;
A
#
# COMPACT_ATOMS: atom_id res chain seq x y z
N MET A 1 -49.72 12.91 1.57
CA MET A 1 -49.09 11.77 2.28
C MET A 1 -48.25 10.84 1.40
N VAL A 2 -48.29 10.93 0.06
CA VAL A 2 -47.50 10.05 -0.83
C VAL A 2 -46.02 10.48 -0.96
N GLY A 3 -45.72 11.78 -0.97
CA GLY A 3 -44.34 12.27 -1.16
C GLY A 3 -43.35 12.02 -0.01
N LEU A 4 -43.81 11.59 1.17
CA LEU A 4 -42.91 11.28 2.30
C LEU A 4 -42.31 9.86 2.20
N GLN A 5 -43.05 8.90 1.63
CA GLN A 5 -42.56 7.53 1.48
C GLN A 5 -41.51 7.41 0.37
N ASP A 6 -41.68 8.16 -0.72
CA ASP A 6 -40.70 8.19 -1.81
C ASP A 6 -39.40 8.88 -1.38
N ALA A 7 -39.50 9.93 -0.56
CA ALA A 7 -38.35 10.60 0.05
C ALA A 7 -37.61 9.68 1.04
N GLU A 8 -38.33 8.93 1.86
CA GLU A 8 -37.75 7.96 2.81
C GLU A 8 -37.06 6.80 2.08
N ALA A 9 -37.64 6.28 1.00
CA ALA A 9 -37.01 5.25 0.19
C ALA A 9 -35.73 5.74 -0.50
N ALA A 10 -35.74 6.96 -1.06
CA ALA A 10 -34.56 7.58 -1.68
C ALA A 10 -33.44 7.84 -0.66
N PHE A 11 -33.79 8.32 0.54
CA PHE A 11 -32.85 8.52 1.64
C PHE A 11 -32.22 7.20 2.09
N ASN A 12 -33.03 6.16 2.32
CA ASN A 12 -32.52 4.85 2.73
C ASN A 12 -31.62 4.21 1.66
N ALA A 13 -31.92 4.41 0.37
CA ALA A 13 -31.05 3.98 -0.72
C ALA A 13 -29.71 4.74 -0.75
N ARG A 14 -29.69 6.04 -0.40
CA ARG A 14 -28.45 6.82 -0.24
C ARG A 14 -27.63 6.32 0.96
N VAL A 15 -28.25 6.17 2.12
CA VAL A 15 -27.58 5.67 3.34
C VAL A 15 -26.95 4.29 3.09
N LYS A 16 -27.67 3.38 2.43
CA LYS A 16 -27.12 2.06 2.09
C LYS A 16 -25.89 2.15 1.19
N ARG A 17 -25.91 2.99 0.14
CA ARG A 17 -24.75 3.16 -0.76
C ARG A 17 -23.52 3.72 -0.03
N ILE A 18 -23.72 4.67 0.89
CA ILE A 18 -22.64 5.22 1.72
C ILE A 18 -22.06 4.13 2.63
N GLN A 19 -22.92 3.30 3.25
CA GLN A 19 -22.48 2.17 4.07
C GLN A 19 -21.70 1.13 3.26
N ASP A 20 -22.16 0.81 2.05
CA ASP A 20 -21.48 -0.12 1.13
C ASP A 20 -20.09 0.43 0.72
N ALA A 21 -20.00 1.72 0.38
CA ALA A 21 -18.73 2.39 0.05
C ALA A 21 -17.76 2.44 1.23
N ALA A 22 -18.25 2.74 2.44
CA ALA A 22 -17.44 2.75 3.65
C ALA A 22 -16.90 1.34 3.99
N ALA A 23 -17.71 0.30 3.80
CA ALA A 23 -17.29 -1.08 3.96
C ALA A 23 -16.21 -1.45 2.93
N GLU A 24 -16.37 -1.05 1.67
CA GLU A 24 -15.36 -1.28 0.63
C GLU A 24 -14.04 -0.57 0.96
N VAL A 25 -14.07 0.70 1.39
CA VAL A 25 -12.86 1.43 1.80
C VAL A 25 -12.16 0.72 2.98
N ALA A 26 -12.92 0.23 3.96
CA ALA A 26 -12.35 -0.50 5.09
C ALA A 26 -11.65 -1.79 4.64
N THR A 27 -12.29 -2.59 3.77
CA THR A 27 -11.70 -3.81 3.21
C THR A 27 -10.45 -3.51 2.38
N ARG A 28 -10.49 -2.50 1.50
CA ARG A 28 -9.34 -2.12 0.66
C ARG A 28 -8.17 -1.56 1.47
N LYS A 29 -8.43 -0.84 2.57
CA LYS A 29 -7.37 -0.41 3.50
C LYS A 29 -6.68 -1.58 4.17
N GLU A 30 -7.42 -2.60 4.60
CA GLU A 30 -6.84 -3.81 5.18
C GLU A 30 -6.01 -4.59 4.15
N GLU A 31 -6.50 -4.72 2.91
CA GLU A 31 -5.75 -5.32 1.80
C GLU A 31 -4.45 -4.56 1.52
N ASN A 32 -4.50 -3.23 1.49
CA ASN A 32 -3.32 -2.38 1.29
C ASN A 32 -2.29 -2.57 2.41
N PHE A 33 -2.73 -2.58 3.68
CA PHE A 33 -1.84 -2.84 4.81
C PHE A 33 -1.13 -4.20 4.69
N LYS A 34 -1.86 -5.25 4.29
CA LYS A 34 -1.27 -6.57 4.01
C LYS A 34 -0.26 -6.54 2.86
N LEU A 35 -0.51 -5.76 1.80
CA LEU A 35 0.43 -5.58 0.69
C LEU A 35 1.70 -4.86 1.14
N VAL A 36 1.59 -3.82 1.98
CA VAL A 36 2.73 -3.10 2.55
C VAL A 36 3.61 -4.03 3.37
N GLU A 37 3.04 -4.81 4.29
CA GLU A 37 3.81 -5.79 5.06
C GLU A 37 4.51 -6.83 4.16
N ALA A 38 3.84 -7.28 3.10
CA ALA A 38 4.41 -8.22 2.15
C ALA A 38 5.57 -7.61 1.34
N ILE A 39 5.47 -6.33 0.97
CA ILE A 39 6.54 -5.57 0.31
C ILE A 39 7.74 -5.46 1.24
N ASP A 40 7.53 -5.08 2.50
CA ASP A 40 8.61 -4.88 3.47
C ASP A 40 9.36 -6.19 3.75
N ARG A 41 8.64 -7.31 3.91
CA ARG A 41 9.25 -8.64 4.06
C ARG A 41 10.10 -9.02 2.85
N ARG A 42 9.62 -8.78 1.63
CA ARG A 42 10.34 -9.11 0.39
C ARG A 42 11.54 -8.18 0.16
N LYS A 43 11.44 -6.90 0.53
CA LYS A 43 12.57 -5.97 0.52
C LYS A 43 13.65 -6.41 1.50
N ALA A 44 13.26 -6.84 2.71
CA ALA A 44 14.20 -7.36 3.70
C ALA A 44 14.91 -8.64 3.20
N GLU A 45 14.17 -9.60 2.63
CA GLU A 45 14.73 -10.82 2.04
C GLU A 45 15.71 -10.49 0.89
N LYS A 46 15.33 -9.55 0.02
CA LYS A 46 16.20 -9.07 -1.06
C LYS A 46 17.51 -8.47 -0.50
N GLN A 47 17.40 -7.61 0.52
CA GLN A 47 18.56 -6.97 1.14
C GLN A 47 19.47 -7.98 1.85
N GLU A 48 18.90 -9.02 2.48
CA GLU A 48 19.68 -10.11 3.06
C GLU A 48 20.49 -10.85 1.99
N LEU A 49 19.86 -11.21 0.86
CA LEU A 49 20.56 -11.84 -0.26
C LEU A 49 21.64 -10.93 -0.87
N GLU A 50 21.33 -9.64 -1.05
CA GLU A 50 22.29 -8.63 -1.53
C GLU A 50 23.47 -8.45 -0.57
N SER A 51 23.27 -8.61 0.74
CA SER A 51 24.34 -8.52 1.74
C SER A 51 25.29 -9.72 1.72
N GLN A 52 24.80 -10.91 1.32
CA GLN A 52 25.59 -12.13 1.24
C GLN A 52 26.45 -12.20 -0.03
N LEU A 53 25.94 -11.68 -1.15
CA LEU A 53 26.60 -11.75 -2.47
C LEU A 53 28.06 -11.25 -2.49
N PRO A 54 28.42 -10.09 -1.89
CA PRO A 54 29.80 -9.59 -1.90
C PRO A 54 30.79 -10.56 -1.27
N SER A 55 30.37 -11.25 -0.21
CA SER A 55 31.24 -12.22 0.49
C SER A 55 31.51 -13.46 -0.36
N GLU A 56 30.50 -13.97 -1.08
CA GLU A 56 30.63 -15.15 -1.94
C GLU A 56 31.44 -14.86 -3.20
N VAL A 57 31.25 -13.67 -3.79
CA VAL A 57 32.03 -13.20 -4.94
C VAL A 57 33.52 -13.10 -4.57
N LYS A 58 33.84 -12.59 -3.37
CA LYS A 58 35.23 -12.53 -2.88
C LYS A 58 35.85 -13.92 -2.73
N VAL A 59 35.12 -14.89 -2.20
CA VAL A 59 35.61 -16.27 -2.06
C VAL A 59 35.94 -16.89 -3.44
N ILE A 60 35.13 -16.60 -4.46
CA ILE A 60 35.37 -17.05 -5.84
C ILE A 60 36.64 -16.39 -6.41
N GLU A 61 36.82 -15.09 -6.20
CA GLU A 61 38.02 -14.35 -6.65
C GLU A 61 39.29 -14.87 -5.98
N ASP A 62 39.26 -15.05 -4.66
CA ASP A 62 40.39 -15.60 -3.89
C ASP A 62 40.75 -17.02 -4.37
N ALA A 63 39.75 -17.86 -4.64
CA ALA A 63 39.96 -19.20 -5.19
C ALA A 63 40.52 -19.16 -6.64
N ARG A 64 40.09 -18.20 -7.47
CA ARG A 64 40.66 -18.00 -8.82
C ARG A 64 42.12 -17.55 -8.75
N HIS A 65 42.45 -16.64 -7.84
CA HIS A 65 43.83 -16.20 -7.62
C HIS A 65 44.73 -17.37 -7.15
N ALA A 66 44.23 -18.23 -6.26
CA ALA A 66 44.94 -19.42 -5.81
C ALA A 66 45.19 -20.42 -6.95
N LEU A 67 44.22 -20.62 -7.85
CA LEU A 67 44.36 -21.48 -9.04
C LEU A 67 45.37 -20.93 -10.05
N ALA A 68 45.37 -19.61 -10.28
CA ALA A 68 46.34 -18.97 -11.18
C ALA A 68 47.79 -19.03 -10.65
N GLY A 69 47.97 -19.20 -9.33
CA GLY A 69 49.27 -19.25 -8.64
C GLY A 69 50.04 -20.58 -8.73
N GLY A 70 49.49 -21.64 -9.33
CA GLY A 70 50.28 -22.78 -9.79
C GLY A 70 50.63 -23.90 -8.80
N ALA A 71 49.87 -24.11 -7.72
CA ALA A 71 50.04 -25.30 -6.86
C ALA A 71 49.26 -26.52 -7.43
N LEU A 72 49.77 -27.08 -8.53
CA LEU A 72 49.17 -28.23 -9.24
C LEU A 72 49.48 -29.56 -8.54
N ASP A 73 48.62 -29.91 -7.59
CA ASP A 73 48.40 -31.29 -7.16
C ASP A 73 46.89 -31.53 -7.07
N VAL A 74 46.44 -32.77 -6.82
CA VAL A 74 45.02 -33.26 -6.77
C VAL A 74 44.00 -32.29 -6.11
N SER A 75 44.49 -31.39 -5.25
CA SER A 75 43.82 -30.19 -4.72
C SER A 75 43.14 -29.29 -5.77
N THR A 76 43.76 -29.06 -6.94
CA THR A 76 43.27 -28.10 -7.96
C THR A 76 41.95 -28.50 -8.62
N THR A 77 41.71 -29.80 -8.80
CA THR A 77 40.44 -30.32 -9.34
C THR A 77 39.28 -30.13 -8.36
N ASN A 78 39.53 -30.34 -7.07
CA ASN A 78 38.54 -30.07 -6.02
C ASN A 78 38.28 -28.56 -5.88
N LEU A 79 39.32 -27.74 -5.94
CA LEU A 79 39.19 -26.29 -5.87
C LEU A 79 38.41 -25.72 -7.07
N ALA A 80 38.68 -26.22 -8.28
CA ALA A 80 37.94 -25.84 -9.49
C ALA A 80 36.47 -26.24 -9.40
N LYS A 81 36.17 -27.42 -8.83
CA LYS A 81 34.80 -27.85 -8.57
C LYS A 81 34.10 -26.95 -7.55
N THR A 82 34.73 -26.68 -6.40
CA THR A 82 34.18 -25.79 -5.37
C THR A 82 33.96 -24.38 -5.91
N ASN A 83 34.87 -23.87 -6.74
CA ASN A 83 34.71 -22.58 -7.39
C ASN A 83 33.49 -22.57 -8.31
N LYS A 84 33.31 -23.60 -9.13
CA LYS A 84 32.12 -23.76 -9.97
C LYS A 84 30.83 -23.84 -9.15
N ASP A 85 30.83 -24.61 -8.05
CA ASP A 85 29.67 -24.73 -7.16
C ASP A 85 29.30 -23.37 -6.52
N LEU A 86 30.31 -22.56 -6.17
CA LEU A 86 30.13 -21.19 -5.68
C LEU A 86 29.63 -20.24 -6.78
N GLU A 87 30.19 -20.29 -7.99
CA GLU A 87 29.72 -19.49 -9.13
C GLU A 87 28.26 -19.77 -9.47
N ASP A 88 27.85 -21.05 -9.42
CA ASP A 88 26.47 -21.46 -9.63
C ASP A 88 25.57 -20.95 -8.48
N THR A 89 26.02 -21.01 -7.23
CA THR A 89 25.30 -20.45 -6.07
C THR A 89 25.09 -18.94 -6.19
N VAL A 90 26.14 -18.19 -6.56
CA VAL A 90 26.06 -16.74 -6.78
C VAL A 90 25.07 -16.41 -7.90
N ARG A 91 25.10 -17.17 -9.00
CA ARG A 91 24.16 -17.00 -10.12
C ARG A 91 22.72 -17.26 -9.67
N ASP A 92 22.48 -18.30 -8.88
CA ASP A 92 21.16 -18.63 -8.36
C ASP A 92 20.63 -17.55 -7.42
N LYS A 93 21.48 -17.00 -6.54
CA LYS A 93 21.12 -15.88 -5.65
C LYS A 93 20.80 -14.61 -6.43
N GLN A 94 21.60 -14.28 -7.46
CA GLN A 94 21.31 -13.16 -8.35
C GLN A 94 19.96 -13.33 -9.06
N ALA A 95 19.66 -14.54 -9.55
CA ALA A 95 18.38 -14.85 -10.17
C ALA A 95 17.21 -14.80 -9.16
N ALA A 96 17.43 -15.15 -7.90
CA ALA A 96 16.44 -14.99 -6.83
C ALA A 96 16.17 -13.52 -6.52
N ILE A 97 17.20 -12.68 -6.45
CA ILE A 97 17.07 -11.22 -6.24
C ILE A 97 16.25 -10.58 -7.36
N LEU A 98 16.51 -10.92 -8.63
CA LEU A 98 15.74 -10.39 -9.76
C LEU A 98 14.26 -10.78 -9.66
N ARG A 99 13.96 -12.04 -9.34
CA ARG A 99 12.58 -12.50 -9.11
C ARG A 99 11.90 -11.81 -7.93
N LEU A 100 12.64 -11.50 -6.87
CA LEU A 100 12.12 -10.74 -5.73
C LEU A 100 11.84 -9.28 -6.12
N GLN A 101 12.71 -8.66 -6.93
CA GLN A 101 12.51 -7.32 -7.47
C GLN A 101 11.21 -7.25 -8.30
N ASP A 102 11.03 -8.16 -9.26
CA ASP A 102 9.82 -8.23 -10.09
C ASP A 102 8.55 -8.34 -9.23
N LYS A 103 8.62 -9.11 -8.14
CA LYS A 103 7.46 -9.29 -7.26
C LYS A 103 7.21 -8.10 -6.35
N VAL A 104 8.23 -7.36 -5.95
CA VAL A 104 8.05 -6.07 -5.25
C VAL A 104 7.35 -5.10 -6.18
N ASP A 105 7.79 -4.99 -7.43
CA ASP A 105 7.20 -4.08 -8.41
C ASP A 105 5.72 -4.43 -8.71
N GLU A 106 5.39 -5.72 -8.82
CA GLU A 106 4.00 -6.19 -8.96
C GLU A 106 3.12 -5.78 -7.76
N LEU A 107 3.62 -5.97 -6.54
CA LEU A 107 2.87 -5.63 -5.32
C LEU A 107 2.70 -4.11 -5.16
N VAL A 108 3.71 -3.32 -5.55
CA VAL A 108 3.62 -1.86 -5.58
C VAL A 108 2.53 -1.42 -6.57
N GLY A 109 2.47 -2.01 -7.77
CA GLY A 109 1.41 -1.70 -8.74
C GLY A 109 0.00 -1.99 -8.19
N LEU A 110 -0.19 -3.14 -7.53
CA LEU A 110 -1.48 -3.47 -6.88
C LEU A 110 -1.83 -2.50 -5.73
N LYS A 111 -0.82 -2.08 -4.95
CA LYS A 111 -0.99 -1.09 -3.90
C LYS A 111 -1.49 0.24 -4.48
N GLU A 112 -0.82 0.75 -5.51
CA GLU A 112 -1.19 2.01 -6.16
C GLU A 112 -2.60 1.93 -6.77
N GLU A 113 -2.98 0.79 -7.35
CA GLU A 113 -4.34 0.56 -7.84
C GLU A 113 -5.38 0.64 -6.72
N HIS A 114 -5.12 0.01 -5.56
CA HIS A 114 -6.01 0.10 -4.40
C HIS A 114 -6.08 1.51 -3.82
N GLU A 115 -4.97 2.25 -3.77
CA GLU A 115 -4.94 3.66 -3.34
C GLU A 115 -5.77 4.55 -4.27
N ALA A 116 -5.63 4.37 -5.58
CA ALA A 116 -6.42 5.09 -6.58
C ALA A 116 -7.93 4.80 -6.42
N ARG A 117 -8.32 3.55 -6.17
CA ARG A 117 -9.72 3.17 -5.92
C ARG A 117 -10.27 3.80 -4.64
N ILE A 118 -9.48 3.81 -3.57
CA ILE A 118 -9.86 4.46 -2.31
C ILE A 118 -10.07 5.97 -2.54
N LEU A 119 -9.16 6.64 -3.25
CA LEU A 119 -9.28 8.07 -3.57
C LEU A 119 -10.52 8.37 -4.42
N ALA A 120 -10.84 7.52 -5.41
CA ALA A 120 -12.03 7.67 -6.22
C ALA A 120 -13.32 7.56 -5.40
N LEU A 121 -13.39 6.62 -4.45
CA LEU A 121 -14.53 6.47 -3.54
C LEU A 121 -14.70 7.69 -2.62
N TYR A 122 -13.61 8.27 -2.14
CA TYR A 122 -13.66 9.52 -1.37
C TYR A 122 -14.14 10.70 -2.22
N ALA A 123 -13.65 10.84 -3.46
CA ALA A 123 -14.07 11.91 -4.36
C ALA A 123 -15.57 11.83 -4.71
N THR A 124 -16.13 10.61 -4.85
CA THR A 124 -17.57 10.46 -5.04
C THR A 124 -18.39 10.88 -3.82
N ASP A 125 -17.85 10.82 -2.59
CA ASP A 125 -18.53 11.27 -1.37
C ASP A 125 -18.66 12.82 -1.33
N ASP A 126 -17.63 13.52 -1.81
CA ASP A 126 -17.60 14.99 -1.93
C ASP A 126 -18.59 15.51 -3.00
N GLU A 127 -18.78 14.79 -4.11
CA GLU A 127 -19.76 15.15 -5.16
C GLU A 127 -21.22 15.08 -4.66
N PHE A 128 -21.55 14.17 -3.75
CA PHE A 128 -22.89 14.12 -3.14
C PHE A 128 -23.17 15.30 -2.19
N HIS A 129 -22.13 15.94 -1.62
CA HIS A 129 -22.29 17.08 -0.71
C HIS A 129 -22.52 18.40 -1.45
N ALA A 130 -22.05 18.50 -2.71
CA ALA A 130 -22.20 19.70 -3.52
C ALA A 130 -23.63 19.91 -4.05
N ASP A 131 -24.36 18.82 -4.34
CA ASP A 131 -25.72 18.90 -4.90
C ASP A 131 -26.80 19.19 -3.83
N ASP A 132 -26.67 18.67 -2.60
CA ASP A 132 -27.66 18.90 -1.52
C ASP A 132 -27.55 20.32 -0.88
N LEU A 133 -26.42 21.03 -1.03
CA LEU A 133 -26.26 22.42 -0.57
C LEU A 133 -26.89 23.46 -1.51
N VAL A 134 -27.21 23.07 -2.75
CA VAL A 134 -27.78 24.00 -3.74
C VAL A 134 -29.31 24.06 -3.66
N GLU A 135 -29.99 23.03 -3.15
CA GLU A 135 -31.46 22.96 -3.14
C GLU A 135 -32.12 23.58 -1.90
N THR A 136 -31.40 23.74 -0.78
CA THR A 136 -31.93 24.37 0.46
C THR A 136 -31.84 25.89 0.49
N ALA A 137 -31.13 26.51 -0.46
CA ALA A 137 -30.97 27.98 -0.54
C ALA A 137 -32.07 28.68 -1.35
N ALA A 138 -32.96 27.95 -2.02
CA ALA A 138 -33.93 28.50 -2.98
C ALA A 138 -35.41 28.31 -2.58
N THR A 139 -35.71 28.21 -1.29
CA THR A 139 -37.10 28.30 -0.81
C THR A 139 -37.30 29.56 0.03
N ASP A 140 -38.06 30.49 -0.56
CA ASP A 140 -38.64 31.70 0.02
C ASP A 140 -38.95 31.57 1.51
N SER A 141 -38.22 32.34 2.32
CA SER A 141 -38.58 32.57 3.71
C SER A 141 -39.51 33.78 3.79
N GLU A 142 -40.83 33.52 3.85
CA GLU A 142 -41.75 34.51 4.40
C GLU A 142 -41.34 34.84 5.86
N PRO A 143 -41.31 36.13 6.26
CA PRO A 143 -40.82 36.53 7.57
C PRO A 143 -41.91 36.34 8.62
N GLY A 144 -42.02 35.15 9.21
CA GLY A 144 -42.97 34.97 10.31
C GLY A 144 -43.14 33.55 10.80
N GLN A 145 -42.15 33.03 11.54
CA GLN A 145 -42.28 32.15 12.71
C GLN A 145 -40.93 31.48 12.99
N ARG A 146 -40.09 32.12 13.80
CA ARG A 146 -39.00 31.40 14.46
C ARG A 146 -39.60 30.56 15.59
N ALA A 147 -40.01 29.33 15.26
CA ALA A 147 -40.13 28.29 16.26
C ALA A 147 -38.72 27.97 16.76
N GLU A 148 -38.53 28.08 18.08
CA GLU A 148 -37.32 27.72 18.79
C GLU A 148 -37.01 26.24 18.54
N HIS A 149 -36.02 25.95 17.70
CA HIS A 149 -35.42 24.62 17.68
C HIS A 149 -34.33 24.56 18.75
N PRO A 150 -34.36 23.57 19.66
CA PRO A 150 -33.31 23.39 20.64
C PRO A 150 -31.99 23.11 19.92
N SER A 151 -30.98 23.91 20.26
CA SER A 151 -29.58 23.78 19.90
C SER A 151 -29.15 22.31 19.80
N ARG A 152 -28.97 21.79 18.59
CA ARG A 152 -28.12 20.62 18.37
C ARG A 152 -26.70 21.08 18.64
N SER A 153 -26.20 20.83 19.84
CA SER A 153 -24.80 21.02 20.20
C SER A 153 -23.92 20.35 19.14
N THR A 154 -23.30 21.19 18.31
CA THR A 154 -22.09 20.85 17.58
C THR A 154 -21.01 20.57 18.62
N MET A 155 -20.82 19.29 18.97
CA MET A 155 -19.55 18.88 19.56
C MET A 155 -18.49 19.05 18.48
N ALA A 156 -17.82 20.21 18.50
CA ALA A 156 -16.56 20.40 17.80
C ALA A 156 -15.57 19.38 18.37
N ILE A 157 -15.29 18.33 17.61
CA ILE A 157 -14.15 17.46 17.88
C ILE A 157 -12.91 18.33 17.60
N LYS A 158 -12.24 18.77 18.67
CA LYS A 158 -10.90 19.34 18.58
C LYS A 158 -9.96 18.21 18.18
N ILE A 159 -9.54 18.19 16.93
CA ILE A 159 -8.39 17.40 16.51
C ILE A 159 -7.16 18.20 16.93
N GLU A 160 -6.51 17.78 18.02
CA GLU A 160 -5.18 18.27 18.36
C GLU A 160 -4.20 17.75 17.29
N SER A 161 -3.76 18.66 16.44
CA SER A 161 -2.74 18.45 15.42
C SER A 161 -1.35 18.35 16.08
N ALA A 162 -0.55 17.43 15.52
CA ALA A 162 0.92 17.41 15.44
C ALA A 162 1.64 16.34 16.26
N ALA A 163 1.83 15.18 15.62
CA ALA A 163 3.09 14.44 15.74
C ALA A 163 3.89 14.71 14.46
N THR A 164 4.92 15.54 14.59
CA THR A 164 5.94 15.76 13.56
C THR A 164 6.69 14.44 13.35
N ILE A 165 6.63 13.89 12.13
CA ILE A 165 7.50 12.78 11.75
C ILE A 165 8.79 13.42 11.25
N GLU A 166 9.85 13.34 12.05
CA GLU A 166 11.21 13.64 11.60
C GLU A 166 11.67 12.54 10.63
N ASP A 167 12.27 12.99 9.53
CA ASP A 167 12.75 12.18 8.41
C ASP A 167 13.93 11.31 8.87
N THR A 168 13.74 9.98 8.90
CA THR A 168 14.81 8.98 9.04
C THR A 168 14.61 7.84 8.06
#